data_AF-A0A945YYD5-F1
#
_entry.id   AF-A0A945YYD5-F1
#
_cell.length_a   1.000
_cell.length_b   1.000
_cell.length_c   1.000
_cell.angle_alpha   90.00
_cell.angle_beta   90.00
_cell.angle_gamma   90.00
#
_symmetry.space_group_name_H-M   'P 1'
#
loop_
_entity.id
_entity.type
_entity.pdbx_description
1 polymer ?
#
loop_
_entity_poly.entity_id
_entity_poly.type
_entity_poly.pdbx_seq_one_letter_code
_entity_poly.pdbx_strand_id
1 'polypeptide(L)' 'MEKIIGIDLGTTNSVVAIMEGDQPKVITNAEGNRITPSVVAFTDKDER' A
#
# COMPACT_ATOMS: atom_id res chain seq x y z
N MET A 1 -19.99 -4.89 3.82
CA MET A 1 -19.22 -6.10 3.50
C MET A 1 -17.79 -5.63 3.27
N GLU A 2 -16.85 -6.02 4.12
CA GLU A 2 -15.46 -5.61 3.98
C GLU A 2 -14.84 -6.27 2.75
N LYS A 3 -14.08 -5.52 1.94
CA LYS A 3 -13.39 -6.08 0.77
C LYS A 3 -12.10 -6.75 1.24
N ILE A 4 -11.87 -7.99 0.81
CA ILE A 4 -10.55 -8.63 0.94
C ILE A 4 -9.58 -7.90 0.01
N ILE A 5 -8.39 -7.59 0.51
CA ILE A 5 -7.32 -6.92 -0.24
C ILE A 5 -6.16 -7.88 -0.48
N GLY A 6 -5.48 -7.71 -1.60
CA GLY A 6 -4.18 -8.33 -1.86
C GLY A 6 -3.08 -7.33 -1.54
N ILE A 7 -2.11 -7.76 -0.73
CA ILE A 7 -0.90 -6.98 -0.43
C ILE A 7 0.29 -7.76 -0.94
N ASP A 8 1.04 -7.14 -1.85
CA ASP A 8 2.40 -7.56 -2.16
C ASP A 8 3.36 -6.81 -1.22
N LEU A 9 3.99 -7.56 -0.31
CA LEU A 9 4.91 -7.05 0.69
C LEU A 9 6.35 -7.32 0.26
N GLY A 10 6.81 -6.54 -0.72
CA GLY A 10 8.17 -6.64 -1.25
C GLY A 10 9.20 -5.95 -0.36
N THR A 11 10.47 -6.35 -0.50
CA THR A 11 11.59 -5.78 0.29
C THR A 11 11.83 -4.30 0.01
N THR A 12 11.69 -3.86 -1.26
CA THR A 12 11.95 -2.46 -1.65
C THR A 12 10.68 -1.64 -1.77
N ASN A 13 9.63 -2.23 -2.36
CA ASN A 13 8.35 -1.58 -2.56
C ASN A 13 7.23 -2.57 -2.22
N SER A 14 6.10 -2.02 -1.79
CA SER A 14 4.86 -2.71 -1.53
C SER A 14 3.73 -2.16 -2.41
N VAL A 15 2.73 -3.00 -2.68
CA VAL A 15 1.55 -2.65 -3.49
C VAL A 15 0.31 -3.24 -2.84
N VAL A 16 -0.82 -2.52 -2.93
CA VAL A 16 -2.13 -3.03 -2.53
C VAL A 16 -3.12 -2.99 -3.69
N ALA A 17 -3.93 -4.05 -3.82
CA ALA A 17 -4.96 -4.16 -4.83
C ALA A 17 -6.26 -4.75 -4.27
N ILE A 18 -7.36 -4.46 -4.96
CA ILE A 18 -8.69 -5.06 -4.74
C ILE A 18 -9.24 -5.63 -6.03
N MET A 19 -10.22 -6.53 -5.92
CA MET A 19 -11.07 -6.89 -7.05
C MET A 19 -12.22 -5.88 -7.17
N GLU A 20 -12.33 -5.23 -8.32
CA GLU A 20 -13.52 -4.45 -8.73
C GLU A 20 -14.27 -5.25 -9.80
N GLY A 21 -15.34 -5.93 -9.39
CA GLY A 21 -16.00 -6.92 -10.25
C GLY A 21 -15.07 -8.11 -10.50
N ASP A 22 -14.79 -8.39 -11.77
CA ASP A 22 -13.90 -9.45 -12.23
C ASP A 22 -12.47 -8.96 -12.53
N GLN A 23 -12.18 -7.67 -12.34
CA GLN A 23 -10.89 -7.07 -12.67
C GLN A 23 -10.10 -6.63 -11.42
N PRO A 24 -8.78 -6.91 -11.36
CA PRO A 24 -7.93 -6.39 -10.31
C PRO A 24 -7.64 -4.92 -10.53
N LYS A 25 -7.63 -4.13 -9.44
CA LYS A 25 -7.28 -2.72 -9.46
C LYS A 25 -6.31 -2.40 -8.34
N VAL A 26 -5.18 -1.80 -8.72
CA VAL A 26 -4.19 -1.27 -7.78
C VAL A 26 -4.71 0.02 -7.16
N ILE A 27 -4.56 0.12 -5.84
CA ILE A 27 -4.96 1.30 -5.06
C ILE A 27 -3.79 2.27 -5.01
N THR A 28 -4.09 3.55 -5.25
CA THR A 28 -3.13 4.64 -5.09
C THR A 28 -2.96 4.97 -3.60
N ASN A 29 -1.72 5.15 -3.15
CA ASN A 29 -1.41 5.58 -1.79
C ASN A 29 -1.74 7.08 -1.56
N ALA A 30 -1.55 7.57 -0.33
CA ALA A 30 -1.89 8.94 0.04
C ALA A 30 -1.08 9.99 -0.75
N GLU A 31 0.11 9.61 -1.24
CA GLU A 31 1.00 10.47 -2.04
C GLU A 31 0.69 10.43 -3.55
N GLY A 32 -0.31 9.66 -3.99
CA GLY A 32 -0.68 9.57 -5.40
C GLY A 32 0.07 8.50 -6.20
N ASN A 33 0.88 7.65 -5.55
CA ASN A 33 1.64 6.59 -6.19
C ASN A 33 0.95 5.22 -6.09
N ARG A 34 1.18 4.35 -7.06
CA ARG A 34 0.66 2.96 -7.07
C ARG A 34 1.54 1.95 -6.32
N ILE A 35 2.75 2.38 -5.93
CA ILE A 35 3.71 1.61 -5.15
C ILE A 35 4.13 2.47 -3.97
N THR A 36 4.41 1.82 -2.84
CA THR A 36 4.90 2.48 -1.62
C THR A 36 6.26 1.90 -1.26
N PRO A 37 7.30 2.71 -1.01
CA PRO A 37 8.57 2.20 -0.50
C PRO A 37 8.37 1.41 0.80
N SER A 38 9.01 0.25 0.90
CA SER A 38 8.96 -0.60 2.10
C SER A 38 9.94 -0.09 3.15
N VAL A 39 9.71 1.13 3.63
CA VAL A 39 10.60 1.86 4.53
C VAL A 39 9.79 2.41 5.69
N VAL A 40 10.35 2.30 6.90
CA VAL A 40 9.87 2.99 8.10
C VAL A 40 11.00 3.86 8.64
N ALA A 41 10.65 4.99 9.24
CA ALA A 41 11.61 5.92 9.83
C ALA A 41 11.05 6.48 11.14
N PHE A 42 11.94 6.71 12.10
CA PHE A 42 11.62 7.38 13.37
C PHE A 42 12.35 8.73 13.38
N THR A 43 11.64 9.80 13.68
CA THR A 43 12.24 11.14 13.78
C THR A 43 12.49 11.50 15.24
N ASP A 44 13.42 12.43 15.48
CA ASP A 44 13.73 12.91 16.83
C ASP A 44 12.56 13.69 17.49
N LYS A 45 11.48 13.95 16.75
CA LYS A 45 10.30 14.72 17.21
C LYS A 45 9.17 13.84 17.74
N ASP A 46 9.44 12.56 18.01
CA ASP A 46 8.48 11.57 18.53
C ASP A 46 7.23 11.42 17.65
N GLU A 47 7.40 11.51 16.33
CA GLU A 47 6.43 10.98 15.37
C GLU A 47 6.61 9.45 15.32
N ARG A 48 5.62 8.72 15.81
CA ARG A 48 5.54 7.26 15.81
C ARG A 48 4.29 6.79 15.09
#